data_AF-C0FWW6-F1
#
_entry.id   AF-C0FWW6-F1
#
_cell.length_a   1.000
_cell.length_b   1.000
_cell.length_c   1.000
_cell.angle_alpha   90.00
_cell.angle_beta   90.00
_cell.angle_gamma   90.00
#
_symmetry.space_group_name_H-M   'P 1'
#
loop_
_entity.id
_entity.type
_entity.pdbx_description
1 polymer ?
#
loop_
_entity_poly.entity_id
_entity_poly.type
_entity_poly.pdbx_seq_one_letter_code
_entity_poly.pdbx_strand_id
1 'polypeptide(L)'
;MNIQLEKVNIGMFGEKISGISKKTIQHMEQLCDSFDKNEIFGRSRVEEVTGLKNTRASLFLKELLERNIIQKVTGHGKGKYTFFIKE
;
A
#
# COMPACT_ATOMS: atom_id res chain seq x y z
N MET A 1 2.43 -22.96 -16.78
CA MET A 1 3.28 -21.98 -16.09
C MET A 1 2.41 -21.24 -15.09
N ASN A 2 2.41 -21.64 -13.83
CA ASN A 2 1.86 -20.80 -12.77
C ASN A 2 2.92 -19.76 -12.48
N ILE A 3 2.90 -18.66 -13.25
CA ILE A 3 3.63 -17.46 -12.85
C ILE A 3 2.91 -17.00 -11.59
N GLN A 4 3.45 -17.39 -10.45
CA GLN A 4 3.13 -16.75 -9.19
C GLN A 4 3.56 -15.30 -9.41
N LEU A 5 2.63 -14.43 -9.79
CA LEU A 5 2.90 -13.00 -9.69
C LEU A 5 3.38 -12.79 -8.26
N GLU A 6 4.59 -12.26 -8.10
CA GLU A 6 5.15 -11.89 -6.80
C GLU A 6 4.29 -10.76 -6.25
N LYS A 7 3.13 -11.14 -5.69
CA LYS A 7 2.25 -10.26 -4.93
C LYS A 7 3.09 -9.64 -3.82
N VAL A 8 2.77 -8.39 -3.50
CA VAL A 8 3.37 -7.76 -2.33
C VAL A 8 2.96 -8.57 -1.11
N ASN A 9 3.90 -8.80 -0.21
CA ASN A 9 3.57 -9.34 1.10
C ASN A 9 3.91 -8.31 2.17
N ILE A 10 3.05 -8.17 3.18
CA ILE A 10 3.28 -7.21 4.25
C ILE A 10 4.59 -7.47 4.99
N GLY A 11 5.04 -8.73 5.04
CA GLY A 11 6.31 -9.13 5.62
C GLY A 11 7.53 -8.47 4.97
N MET A 12 7.43 -8.03 3.71
CA MET A 12 8.50 -7.30 3.01
C MET A 12 8.82 -5.96 3.68
N PHE A 13 7.87 -5.39 4.41
CA PHE A 13 8.05 -4.12 5.10
C PHE A 13 8.70 -4.27 6.48
N GLY A 14 8.81 -5.50 7.02
CA GLY A 14 9.58 -5.82 8.24
C GLY A 14 9.42 -4.82 9.38
N GLU A 15 10.46 -4.02 9.64
CA GLU A 15 10.46 -3.02 10.71
C GLU A 15 9.54 -1.81 10.45
N LYS A 16 9.19 -1.51 9.19
CA LYS A 16 8.30 -0.37 8.85
C LYS A 16 6.88 -0.57 9.36
N ILE A 17 6.42 -1.83 9.41
CA ILE A 17 5.13 -2.20 10.00
C ILE A 17 5.20 -2.34 11.54
N SER A 18 6.41 -2.32 12.11
CA SER A 18 6.60 -2.30 13.55
C SER A 18 6.04 -0.99 14.13
N GLY A 19 5.08 -1.11 15.04
CA GLY A 19 4.36 0.04 15.61
C GLY A 19 3.17 0.53 14.79
N ILE A 20 2.78 -0.17 13.72
CA ILE A 20 1.47 0.04 13.08
C ILE A 20 0.38 -0.69 13.89
N SER A 21 -0.81 -0.10 13.98
CA SER A 21 -1.95 -0.75 14.61
C SER A 21 -2.38 -2.01 13.83
N LYS A 22 -2.80 -3.06 14.55
CA LYS A 22 -3.26 -4.33 13.94
C LYS A 22 -4.33 -4.13 12.86
N LYS A 23 -5.22 -3.13 13.02
CA LYS A 23 -6.22 -2.78 12.00
C LYS A 23 -5.59 -2.30 10.68
N THR A 24 -4.59 -1.41 10.78
CA THR A 24 -3.87 -0.91 9.61
C THR A 24 -3.10 -2.04 8.93
N ILE A 25 -2.47 -2.94 9.70
CA ILE A 25 -1.81 -4.14 9.17
C ILE A 25 -2.80 -5.00 8.37
N GLN A 26 -3.99 -5.27 8.90
CA GLN A 26 -5.01 -6.04 8.19
C GLN A 26 -5.42 -5.38 6.86
N HIS A 27 -5.63 -4.06 6.84
CA HIS A 27 -5.93 -3.34 5.60
C HIS A 27 -4.76 -3.35 4.62
N MET A 28 -3.52 -3.27 5.11
CA MET A 28 -2.33 -3.41 4.28
C MET A 28 -2.22 -4.81 3.68
N GLU A 29 -2.55 -5.88 4.42
CA GLU A 29 -2.54 -7.23 3.84
C GLU A 29 -3.53 -7.36 2.69
N GLN A 30 -4.74 -6.82 2.85
CA GLN A 30 -5.73 -6.79 1.76
C GLN A 30 -5.24 -5.97 0.56
N LEU A 31 -4.56 -4.85 0.83
CA LEU A 31 -3.91 -4.04 -0.20
C LEU A 31 -2.85 -4.88 -0.93
N CYS A 32 -1.89 -5.45 -0.20
CA CYS A 32 -0.80 -6.21 -0.76
C CYS A 32 -1.27 -7.47 -1.53
N ASP A 33 -2.37 -8.10 -1.11
CA ASP A 33 -2.97 -9.22 -1.86
C ASP A 33 -3.67 -8.77 -3.15
N SER A 34 -4.17 -7.53 -3.19
CA SER A 34 -4.90 -6.98 -4.34
C SER A 34 -4.00 -6.27 -5.36
N PHE A 35 -2.79 -5.88 -4.98
CA PHE A 35 -1.89 -5.05 -5.79
C PHE A 35 -0.52 -5.71 -5.97
N ASP A 36 0.07 -5.53 -7.15
CA ASP A 36 1.43 -6.00 -7.44
C ASP A 36 2.52 -5.05 -6.95
N LYS A 37 3.75 -5.55 -6.81
CA LYS A 37 4.92 -4.79 -6.31
C LYS A 37 5.23 -3.52 -7.08
N ASN A 38 4.98 -3.53 -8.39
CA ASN A 38 5.23 -2.41 -9.29
C ASN A 38 3.95 -1.68 -9.71
N GLU A 39 2.81 -2.01 -9.11
CA GLU A 39 1.55 -1.39 -9.48
C GLU A 39 1.46 0.04 -8.92
N ILE A 40 0.93 0.95 -9.73
CA ILE A 40 0.67 2.34 -9.35
C ILE A 40 -0.81 2.47 -9.04
N PHE A 41 -1.11 2.82 -7.80
CA PHE A 41 -2.46 2.92 -7.29
C PHE A 41 -2.82 4.32 -6.81
N GLY A 42 -4.10 4.64 -6.92
CA GLY A 42 -4.65 5.91 -6.43
C GLY A 42 -5.45 5.71 -5.14
N ARG A 43 -5.88 6.82 -4.55
CA ARG A 43 -6.74 6.82 -3.37
C ARG A 43 -8.02 6.01 -3.55
N SER A 44 -8.70 6.16 -4.69
CA SER A 44 -9.95 5.43 -4.97
C SER A 44 -9.76 3.92 -4.90
N ARG A 45 -8.66 3.40 -5.45
CA ARG A 45 -8.40 1.96 -5.44
C ARG A 45 -8.08 1.44 -4.04
N VAL A 46 -7.39 2.24 -3.24
CA VAL A 46 -7.16 1.95 -1.82
C VAL A 46 -8.48 1.92 -1.05
N GLU A 47 -9.39 2.86 -1.30
CA GLU A 47 -10.74 2.88 -0.73
C GLU A 47 -11.55 1.64 -1.13
N GLU A 48 -11.49 1.22 -2.40
CA GLU A 48 -12.17 0.00 -2.88
C GLU A 48 -11.65 -1.27 -2.22
N VAL A 49 -10.32 -1.43 -2.12
CA VAL A 49 -9.70 -2.65 -1.59
C VAL A 49 -9.82 -2.75 -0.08
N THR A 50 -9.58 -1.64 0.62
CA THR A 50 -9.59 -1.61 2.09
C THR A 50 -10.98 -1.34 2.68
N GLY A 51 -11.93 -0.87 1.86
CA GLY A 51 -13.24 -0.41 2.30
C GLY A 51 -13.20 0.86 3.15
N LEU A 52 -12.06 1.55 3.22
CA LEU A 52 -11.89 2.73 4.05
C LEU A 52 -12.66 3.93 3.49
N LYS A 53 -13.38 4.64 4.37
CA LYS A 53 -13.98 5.94 4.03
C LYS A 53 -12.89 6.99 3.77
N ASN A 54 -13.23 8.00 2.96
CA ASN A 54 -12.33 9.06 2.50
C ASN A 54 -11.35 9.59 3.55
N THR A 55 -11.83 10.02 4.73
CA THR A 55 -10.97 10.54 5.80
C THR A 55 -9.96 9.50 6.29
N ARG A 56 -10.38 8.24 6.46
CA ARG A 56 -9.51 7.16 6.95
C ARG A 56 -8.52 6.71 5.90
N ALA A 57 -8.91 6.65 4.63
CA ALA A 57 -8.00 6.34 3.53
C ALA A 57 -6.87 7.39 3.41
N SER A 58 -7.17 8.68 3.64
CA SER A 58 -6.13 9.72 3.67
C SER A 58 -5.13 9.54 4.82
N LEU A 59 -5.63 9.26 6.02
CA LEU A 59 -4.77 9.02 7.19
C LEU A 59 -3.91 7.77 6.98
N PHE A 60 -4.51 6.70 6.45
CA PHE A 60 -3.82 5.47 6.10
C PHE A 60 -2.68 5.72 5.11
N LEU A 61 -2.96 6.40 3.99
CA LEU A 61 -1.93 6.75 3.00
C LEU A 61 -0.83 7.63 3.59
N LYS A 62 -1.19 8.58 4.46
CA LYS A 62 -0.20 9.44 5.13
C LYS A 62 0.72 8.62 6.04
N GLU A 63 0.17 7.73 6.86
CA GLU A 63 0.94 6.86 7.75
C GLU A 63 1.89 5.93 6.97
N LEU A 64 1.43 5.35 5.87
CA LEU A 64 2.27 4.54 4.98
C LEU A 64 3.40 5.36 4.34
N LEU A 65 3.11 6.60 3.94
CA LEU A 65 4.08 7.49 3.32
C LEU A 65 5.16 7.94 4.32
N GLU A 66 4.76 8.28 5.55
CA GLU A 66 5.70 8.64 6.63
C GLU A 66 6.64 7.48 6.97
N ARG A 67 6.14 6.24 6.92
CA ARG A 67 6.92 5.02 7.17
C ARG A 67 7.73 4.53 5.97
N ASN A 68 7.71 5.27 4.86
CA ASN A 68 8.37 4.88 3.60
C ASN A 68 7.94 3.48 3.15
N ILE A 69 6.66 3.14 3.32
CA ILE A 69 6.04 1.90 2.82
C ILE A 69 5.51 2.13 1.41
N ILE A 70 5.01 3.34 1.15
CA ILE A 70 4.61 3.81 -0.18
C ILE A 70 5.34 5.10 -0.51
N GLN A 71 5.48 5.38 -1.80
CA GLN A 71 6.00 6.64 -2.30
C GLN A 71 5.03 7.28 -3.29
N LYS A 72 5.08 8.62 -3.38
CA LYS A 72 4.35 9.35 -4.42
C LYS A 72 5.05 9.15 -5.76
N VAL A 73 4.27 8.82 -6.78
CA VAL A 73 4.77 8.73 -8.15
C VAL A 73 4.48 10.04 -8.87
N THR A 74 5.52 10.69 -9.36
CA THR A 74 5.40 11.85 -10.25
C THR A 74 5.42 11.37 -11.71
N GLY A 75 4.66 12.03 -12.59
CA GLY A 75 4.59 11.67 -14.02
C GLY A 75 3.39 10.81 -14.45
N HIS A 76 2.67 10.17 -13.52
CA HIS A 76 1.47 9.35 -13.81
C HIS A 76 0.13 9.99 -13.36
N GLY A 77 0.15 11.28 -13.00
CA GLY A 77 -1.00 12.02 -12.50
C GLY A 77 -0.95 12.30 -10.99
N LYS A 78 -1.72 13.30 -10.54
CA LYS A 78 -1.75 13.72 -9.12
C LYS A 78 -2.39 12.63 -8.25
N GLY A 79 -1.84 12.40 -7.06
CA GLY A 79 -2.42 11.48 -6.06
C GLY A 79 -2.22 10.00 -6.36
N LYS A 80 -1.16 9.66 -7.09
CA LYS A 80 -0.73 8.29 -7.36
C LYS A 80 0.40 7.88 -6.41
N TYR A 81 0.33 6.63 -5.98
CA TYR A 81 1.25 6.01 -5.05
C TYR A 81 1.69 4.66 -5.60
N THR A 82 2.87 4.22 -5.18
CA THR A 82 3.35 2.86 -5.43
C THR A 82 4.05 2.35 -4.18
N PHE A 83 4.19 1.03 -4.05
CA PHE A 83 4.91 0.45 -2.93
C PHE A 83 6.39 0.79 -3.01
N PHE A 84 6.96 1.19 -1.88
CA PHE A 84 8.39 1.40 -1.73
C PHE A 84 9.02 0.10 -1.23
N ILE A 85 9.25 -0.82 -2.17
CA ILE A 85 9.97 -2.07 -1.92
C ILE A 85 11.40 -1.80 -2.37
N LYS A 86 12.33 -1.74 -1.41
CA LYS A 86 13.75 -1.65 -1.73
C LYS A 86 14.21 -3.07 -2.05
N GLU A 87 14.55 -3.31 -3.32
CA GLU A 87 15.23 -4.53 -3.77
C GLU A 87 16.56 -4.74 -3.04
#